data_AF-A0A9W8QKM8-F1
#
_entry.id   AF-A0A9W8QKM8-F1
#
_cell.length_a   1.000
_cell.length_b   1.000
_cell.length_c   1.000
_cell.angle_alpha   90.00
_cell.angle_beta   90.00
_cell.angle_gamma   90.00
#
_symmetry.space_group_name_H-M   'P 1'
#
loop_
_entity.id
_entity.type
_entity.pdbx_description
1 polymer ?
#
loop_
_entity_poly.entity_id
_entity_poly.type
_entity_poly.pdbx_seq_one_letter_code
_entity_poly.pdbx_strand_id
1 'polypeptide(L)' 'MGNIRLFLLEENSNEQPGDVLSKIFYNLHTSFAKPALSVIKPPFTYTGNIEVWGEFRISINCYTTTKTELAAILHSQ' A
#
# COMPACT_ATOMS: atom_id res chain seq x y z
N MET A 1 -3.40 16.63 5.68
CA MET A 1 -2.64 15.82 4.71
C MET A 1 -2.34 14.47 5.35
N GLY A 2 -3.11 13.42 5.00
CA GLY A 2 -2.83 12.05 5.45
C GLY A 2 -1.83 11.38 4.48
N ASN A 3 -0.92 10.55 5.00
CA ASN A 3 0.01 9.79 4.19
C ASN A 3 -0.02 8.32 4.62
N ILE A 4 -0.17 7.40 3.67
CA ILE A 4 -0.13 5.96 3.91
C ILE A 4 1.26 5.45 3.50
N ARG A 5 1.94 4.80 4.46
CA ARG A 5 3.25 4.18 4.28
C ARG A 5 3.21 2.74 4.72
N LEU A 6 3.88 1.88 3.98
CA LEU A 6 4.01 0.46 4.28
C LEU A 6 5.45 0.13 4.60
N PHE A 7 5.64 -0.50 5.75
CA PHE A 7 6.91 -1.00 6.24
C PHE A 7 6.78 -2.49 6.51
N LEU A 8 7.88 -3.22 6.28
CA LEU A 8 8.01 -4.56 6.80
C LEU A 8 8.62 -4.49 8.19
N LEU A 9 8.03 -5.25 9.12
CA LEU A 9 8.57 -5.45 10.45
C LEU A 9 9.16 -6.86 10.52
N GLU A 10 10.38 -6.96 11.02
CA GLU A 10 10.95 -8.24 11.44
C GLU A 10 10.44 -8.68 12.81
N GLU A 11 10.80 -9.91 13.23
CA GLU A 11 10.43 -10.49 14.53
C GLU A 11 10.78 -9.58 15.72
N ASN A 12 11.86 -8.79 15.60
CA ASN A 12 12.30 -7.84 16.62
C ASN A 12 11.63 -6.46 16.52
N SER A 13 10.58 -6.31 15.70
CA SER A 13 9.92 -5.02 15.41
C SER A 13 10.84 -3.97 14.76
N ASN A 14 11.98 -4.39 14.20
CA ASN A 14 12.85 -3.52 13.41
C ASN A 14 12.29 -3.34 12.00
N GLU A 15 12.32 -2.11 11.50
CA GLU A 15 11.93 -1.79 10.12
C GLU A 15 12.98 -2.32 9.15
N GLN A 16 12.60 -3.26 8.30
CA GLN A 16 13.45 -3.69 7.19
C GLN A 16 13.06 -2.96 5.90
N PRO A 17 14.03 -2.61 5.03
CA PRO A 17 13.71 -2.29 3.65
C PRO A 17 12.96 -3.51 3.09
N GLY A 18 11.74 -3.29 2.58
CA GLY A 18 10.85 -4.36 2.12
C GLY A 18 11.33 -5.06 0.85
N ASP A 19 12.56 -5.57 0.85
CA ASP A 19 13.27 -6.26 -0.26
C ASP A 19 12.53 -7.52 -0.71
N VAL A 20 11.69 -8.10 0.15
CA VAL A 20 10.83 -9.23 -0.19
C VAL A 20 9.63 -8.84 -1.05
N LEU A 21 9.25 -7.56 -1.08
CA LEU A 21 8.13 -7.05 -1.85
C LEU A 21 8.61 -6.45 -3.18
N SER A 22 8.10 -6.98 -4.28
CA SER A 22 8.39 -6.49 -5.63
C SER A 22 7.46 -5.35 -6.05
N LYS A 23 6.20 -5.39 -5.61
CA LYS A 23 5.17 -4.45 -6.03
C LYS A 23 4.03 -4.38 -5.02
N ILE A 24 3.55 -3.17 -4.77
CA ILE A 24 2.32 -2.92 -4.02
C ILE A 24 1.31 -2.26 -4.95
N PHE A 25 0.06 -2.70 -4.89
CA PHE A 25 -1.07 -2.08 -5.54
C PHE A 25 -2.03 -1.53 -4.49
N TYR A 26 -2.25 -0.23 -4.57
CA TYR A 26 -3.28 0.48 -3.83
C TYR A 26 -4.54 0.52 -4.70
N ASN A 27 -5.58 -0.18 -4.29
CA ASN A 27 -6.91 -0.09 -4.87
C ASN A 27 -7.74 0.83 -3.98
N LEU A 28 -8.04 1.99 -4.53
CA LEU A 28 -8.83 3.05 -3.93
C LEU A 28 -10.25 3.00 -4.50
N HIS A 29 -11.14 3.74 -3.84
CA HIS A 29 -12.51 3.89 -4.32
C HIS A 29 -12.56 4.59 -5.70
N THR A 30 -13.60 4.32 -6.49
CA THR A 30 -13.78 4.89 -7.84
C THR A 30 -13.94 6.42 -7.85
N SER A 31 -14.21 7.02 -6.68
CA SER A 31 -14.24 8.48 -6.49
C SER A 31 -12.88 9.16 -6.68
N PHE A 32 -11.78 8.41 -6.60
CA PHE A 32 -10.45 8.95 -6.80
C PHE A 32 -10.13 9.07 -8.29
N ALA A 33 -9.50 10.17 -8.69
CA ALA A 33 -9.06 10.38 -10.07
C ALA A 33 -8.09 9.29 -10.57
N LYS A 34 -7.34 8.67 -9.64
CA LYS A 34 -6.53 7.49 -9.88
C LYS A 34 -6.93 6.39 -8.88
N PRO A 35 -7.92 5.55 -9.21
CA PRO A 35 -8.45 4.54 -8.29
C PRO A 35 -7.51 3.35 -8.11
N ALA A 36 -6.49 3.20 -8.97
CA ALA A 36 -5.45 2.20 -8.80
C ALA A 36 -4.08 2.84 -8.96
N LEU A 37 -3.18 2.59 -8.00
CA LEU A 37 -1.78 3.02 -8.06
C LEU A 37 -0.87 1.85 -7.70
N SER A 38 0.16 1.61 -8.52
CA SER A 38 1.19 0.64 -8.18
C SER A 38 2.52 1.30 -7.84
N VAL A 39 3.14 0.85 -6.74
CA VAL A 39 4.45 1.31 -6.28
C VAL A 39 5.40 0.13 -6.21
N ILE A 40 6.60 0.28 -6.76
CA ILE A 40 7.61 -0.80 -6.90
C ILE A 40 8.88 -0.54 -6.10
N LYS A 41 8.95 0.58 -5.35
CA LYS A 41 10.11 0.95 -4.54
C LYS A 41 9.71 1.16 -3.09
N PRO A 42 10.46 0.61 -2.11
CA PRO A 42 10.28 0.94 -0.70
C PRO A 42 10.55 2.44 -0.45
N PRO A 43 9.88 3.08 0.52
CA PRO A 43 8.92 2.53 1.50
C PRO A 43 7.47 2.46 0.97
N PHE A 44 7.33 2.23 -0.35
CA PHE A 44 6.06 2.02 -1.05
C PHE A 44 5.02 3.11 -0.79
N THR A 45 5.48 4.34 -0.55
CA THR A 45 4.62 5.45 -0.14
C THR A 45 3.59 5.75 -1.23
N TYR A 46 2.34 5.87 -0.80
CA TYR A 46 1.30 6.43 -1.64
C TYR A 46 1.56 7.93 -1.82
N THR A 47 1.82 8.35 -3.06
CA THR A 47 2.08 9.76 -3.42
C THR A 47 0.88 10.47 -4.03
N GLY A 48 -0.25 9.79 -4.17
CA GLY A 48 -1.48 10.45 -4.61
C GLY A 48 -2.03 11.37 -3.52
N ASN A 49 -2.76 12.39 -3.94
CA ASN A 49 -3.49 13.25 -3.02
C ASN A 49 -4.72 12.50 -2.51
N ILE A 50 -4.73 12.17 -1.22
CA ILE A 50 -5.94 11.74 -0.52
C ILE A 50 -6.70 13.03 -0.11
N GLU A 51 -7.33 13.67 -1.09
CA GLU A 51 -8.18 14.86 -0.90
C GLU A 51 -9.66 14.47 -0.93
N VAL A 52 -9.97 13.26 -0.49
CA VAL A 52 -11.34 12.71 -0.51
C VAL A 52 -11.85 12.71 0.92
N TRP A 53 -12.92 13.45 1.13
CA TRP A 53 -13.60 13.57 2.42
C TRP A 53 -14.67 12.48 2.48
N GLY A 54 -14.50 11.49 3.36
CA GLY A 54 -15.45 10.40 3.57
C GLY A 54 -14.76 9.13 4.08
N GLU A 55 -15.54 8.22 4.68
CA GLU A 55 -15.05 6.89 5.05
C GLU A 55 -15.02 6.01 3.81
N PHE A 56 -13.86 5.44 3.50
CA PHE A 56 -13.72 4.51 2.39
C PHE A 56 -12.82 3.35 2.75
N ARG A 57 -13.14 2.20 2.18
CA ARG A 57 -12.33 0.99 2.31
C ARG A 57 -11.37 0.93 1.14
N ILE A 58 -10.09 0.88 1.44
CA ILE A 58 -9.03 0.63 0.47
C ILE A 58 -8.54 -0.81 0.61
N SER A 59 -8.16 -1.42 -0.50
CA SER A 59 -7.45 -2.70 -0.48
C SER A 59 -6.02 -2.51 -0.99
N ILE A 60 -5.08 -3.07 -0.25
CA ILE A 60 -3.66 -3.01 -0.56
C ILE A 60 -3.20 -4.43 -0.86
N ASN A 61 -2.83 -4.66 -2.11
CA ASN A 61 -2.35 -5.95 -2.58
C ASN A 61 -0.82 -5.89 -2.69
N CYS A 62 -0.14 -6.80 -2.00
CA CYS A 62 1.31 -6.87 -1.98
C CYS A 62 1.78 -8.10 -2.75
N TYR A 63 2.77 -7.92 -3.63
CA TYR A 63 3.38 -8.99 -4.40
C TYR A 63 4.82 -9.16 -3.96
N THR A 64 5.21 -10.41 -3.69
CA THR A 64 6.59 -10.74 -3.32
C THR A 64 7.49 -10.78 -4.56
N THR A 65 8.81 -10.83 -4.35
CA THR A 65 9.80 -11.06 -5.42
C THR A 65 9.59 -12.40 -6.13
N THR A 66 8.99 -13.39 -5.47
CA THR A 66 8.60 -14.68 -6.06
C THR A 66 7.29 -14.62 -6.86
N LYS A 67 6.72 -13.42 -7.07
CA LYS A 67 5.41 -13.18 -7.72
C LYS A 67 4.24 -13.83 -6.99
N THR A 68 4.38 -14.09 -5.69
CA THR A 68 3.30 -14.58 -4.85
C THR A 68 2.49 -13.37 -4.38
N GLU A 69 1.17 -13.42 -4.57
CA GLU A 69 0.27 -12.43 -4.01
C GLU A 69 0.06 -12.72 -2.52
N LEU A 70 0.30 -11.72 -1.68
CA LEU A 70 -0.02 -11.78 -0.25
C LEU A 70 -1.49 -11.41 -0.03
N ALA A 71 -2.04 -11.85 1.10
CA ALA A 71 -3.39 -11.52 1.50
C ALA A 71 -3.61 -9.99 1.46
N ALA A 72 -4.72 -9.57 0.84
CA ALA A 72 -5.04 -8.16 0.69
C ALA A 72 -5.27 -7.51 2.07
N ILE A 73 -4.56 -6.42 2.32
CA ILE A 73 -4.72 -5.63 3.53
C ILE A 73 -5.89 -4.67 3.30
N LEU A 74 -6.95 -4.81 4.10
CA LEU A 74 -8.10 -3.92 4.07
C LEU A 74 -7.89 -2.81 5.10
N HIS A 75 -7.90 -1.56 4.65
CA HIS A 75 -7.78 -0.39 5.51
C HIS A 75 -9.01 0.51 5.34
N SER A 76 -9.59 0.92 6.46
CA SER A 76 -10.66 1.92 6.53
C SER A 76 -10.04 3.24 6.95
N GLN A 77 -10.22 4.27 6.12
CA GLN A 77 -9.81 5.64 6.44
C GLN A 77 -11.00 6.45 6.92
#